data_AF-A0A8D8Q732-F1
#
_entry.id   AF-A0A8D8Q732-F1
#
_cell.length_a   1.000
_cell.length_b   1.000
_cell.length_c   1.000
_cell.angle_alpha   90.00
_cell.angle_beta   90.00
_cell.angle_gamma   90.00
#
_symmetry.space_group_name_H-M   'P 1'
#
loop_
_entity.id
_entity.type
_entity.pdbx_description
1 polymer ?
#
loop_
_entity_poly.entity_id
_entity_poly.type
_entity_poly.pdbx_seq_one_letter_code
_entity_poly.pdbx_strand_id
1 'polypeptide(L)'
;MVVGSRLVRRALGFLFLWGIIVLGVLQLRSQTTLHPTSSGSVQFGSERLMNIFSSVQDNITTSTALDSLLALEPYVDKSPSQSEPILLEEIQNRLPSLPIIHWNKLKNKNMFYKNESCAKFPSIFELEFNNVYWQTLYSSNGTFHFYGAYYDIRKLSRIGPAVRILAMINRIEPSIKTYCQFWFENNKEPVMIKVMEYKYIWYKKWGNYKQGIFQPYLVACQIPKAYHNQVPASVSVVEKMCDTATNNLRVIYNKPKQKKGFAVCVKGLDFLHNDLSVRLVEWIELLSILGADKIFFYELQTHPNITKVLNHYQKLDKVSVTPLTLPGGQPNVPGFQHMYLTKKVNHKRQNELIPYNDCLYKNLYTYEYIALLDVDEVIMPLKSKSWKELMQTVMKKALAEKNETQASYNVRNVYFLDDLLHSHGWFKDIPRYMHMLQHVYRSKNFTKPNQYVKCFHNPERTLTLHNHFPLACLSQGCTSYAIHTEDAQLQHYRADCVKTLKKSCVEFRSNSIADTTIWKFKDELIAKTSRTLKDLGFFDNNNNNFS
;
A
#
# COMPACT_ATOMS: atom_id res chain seq x y z
N MET A 1 -11.68 -4.29 78.71
CA MET A 1 -11.78 -5.58 78.00
C MET A 1 -12.86 -5.50 76.92
N VAL A 2 -12.44 -5.67 75.67
CA VAL A 2 -13.12 -6.39 74.57
C VAL A 2 -14.61 -6.11 74.32
N VAL A 3 -14.94 -5.06 73.55
CA VAL A 3 -16.22 -5.03 72.79
C VAL A 3 -16.04 -4.61 71.31
N GLY A 4 -14.96 -3.90 70.93
CA GLY A 4 -14.80 -3.39 69.55
C GLY A 4 -14.32 -4.38 68.47
N SER A 5 -13.78 -5.55 68.84
CA SER A 5 -13.10 -6.45 67.87
C SER A 5 -14.05 -7.37 67.08
N ARG A 6 -15.20 -7.75 67.66
CA ARG A 6 -16.13 -8.71 67.03
C ARG A 6 -16.95 -8.10 65.87
N LEU A 7 -17.31 -6.82 65.96
CA LEU A 7 -18.10 -6.15 64.92
C LEU A 7 -17.28 -5.89 63.66
N VAL A 8 -16.01 -5.48 63.82
CA VAL A 8 -15.09 -5.23 62.70
C VAL A 8 -14.75 -6.52 61.95
N ARG A 9 -14.54 -7.64 62.68
CA ARG A 9 -14.32 -8.95 62.03
C ARG A 9 -15.54 -9.44 61.25
N ARG A 10 -16.75 -9.21 61.74
CA ARG A 10 -17.99 -9.56 61.00
C ARG A 10 -18.16 -8.70 59.76
N ALA A 11 -17.90 -7.39 59.84
CA ALA A 11 -17.98 -6.50 58.68
C ALA A 11 -16.95 -6.85 57.59
N LEU A 12 -15.70 -7.16 57.98
CA LEU A 12 -14.67 -7.62 57.05
C LEU A 12 -15.02 -8.98 56.43
N GLY A 13 -15.59 -9.90 57.21
CA GLY A 13 -16.07 -11.19 56.71
C GLY A 13 -17.19 -11.04 55.67
N PHE A 14 -18.15 -10.14 55.91
CA PHE A 14 -19.23 -9.85 54.96
C PHE A 14 -18.71 -9.21 53.66
N LEU A 15 -17.78 -8.26 53.75
CA LEU A 15 -17.18 -7.63 52.57
C LEU A 15 -16.38 -8.63 51.73
N PHE A 16 -15.65 -9.55 52.38
CA PHE A 16 -14.92 -10.60 51.69
C PHE A 16 -15.85 -11.60 51.01
N LEU A 17 -16.92 -12.03 51.69
CA LEU A 17 -17.93 -12.92 51.10
C LEU A 17 -18.64 -12.26 49.90
N TRP A 18 -18.97 -10.97 50.02
CA TRP A 18 -19.60 -10.20 48.94
C TRP A 18 -18.65 -10.03 47.74
N GLY A 19 -17.35 -9.81 47.99
CA GLY A 19 -16.33 -9.77 46.94
C GLY A 19 -16.21 -11.10 46.18
N ILE A 20 -16.27 -12.24 46.87
CA ILE A 20 -16.27 -13.57 46.24
C ILE A 20 -17.52 -13.80 45.40
N ILE A 21 -18.71 -13.40 45.90
CA ILE A 21 -19.97 -13.54 45.16
C ILE A 21 -19.95 -12.69 43.87
N VAL A 22 -19.45 -11.44 43.95
CA VAL A 22 -19.33 -10.57 42.77
C VAL A 22 -18.35 -11.12 41.75
N LEU A 23 -17.20 -11.66 42.20
CA LEU A 23 -16.24 -12.32 41.31
C LEU A 23 -16.82 -13.57 40.66
N GLY A 24 -17.58 -14.38 41.41
CA GLY A 24 -18.27 -15.56 40.88
C GLY A 24 -19.33 -15.20 39.83
N VAL A 25 -20.13 -14.15 40.06
CA VAL A 25 -21.12 -13.66 39.09
C VAL A 25 -20.45 -13.08 37.84
N LEU A 26 -19.33 -12.37 37.97
CA LEU A 26 -18.58 -11.85 36.83
C LEU A 26 -17.93 -12.97 35.99
N GLN A 27 -17.42 -14.03 36.63
CA GLN A 27 -16.89 -15.20 35.92
C GLN A 27 -18.00 -16.02 35.24
N LEU A 28 -19.16 -16.18 35.86
CA LEU A 28 -20.33 -16.85 35.26
C LEU A 28 -20.90 -16.07 34.07
N ARG A 29 -20.87 -14.73 34.12
CA ARG A 29 -21.30 -13.87 32.99
C ARG A 29 -20.29 -13.85 31.83
N SER A 30 -19.02 -14.17 32.10
CA SER A 30 -17.96 -14.25 31.08
C SER A 30 -18.02 -15.53 30.24
N GLN A 31 -18.76 -16.56 30.66
CA GLN A 31 -18.83 -17.85 29.93
C GLN A 31 -19.99 -17.95 28.92
N THR A 32 -20.89 -16.98 28.86
CA THR A 32 -21.97 -16.95 27.88
C THR A 32 -21.91 -15.67 27.05
N THR A 33 -21.06 -15.67 26.02
CA THR A 33 -21.26 -15.08 24.68
C THR A 33 -19.91 -14.99 23.97
N LEU A 34 -19.53 -16.05 23.26
CA LEU A 34 -18.55 -16.00 22.17
C LEU A 34 -19.20 -16.68 20.97
N HIS A 35 -19.74 -15.87 20.06
CA HIS A 35 -20.06 -16.30 18.70
C HIS A 35 -18.73 -16.51 17.94
N PRO A 36 -18.54 -17.61 17.19
CA PRO A 36 -17.39 -17.74 16.31
C PRO A 36 -17.59 -16.84 15.09
N THR A 37 -16.73 -15.84 14.92
CA THR A 37 -16.57 -15.13 13.65
C THR A 37 -15.76 -16.01 12.70
N SER A 38 -16.40 -16.40 11.60
CA SER A 38 -15.82 -17.21 10.51
C SER A 38 -14.63 -16.50 9.86
N SER A 39 -13.43 -17.05 10.02
CA SER A 39 -12.30 -16.81 9.14
C SER A 39 -12.47 -17.64 7.87
N GLY A 40 -12.25 -17.01 6.72
CA GLY A 40 -12.42 -17.61 5.39
C GLY A 40 -11.50 -18.82 5.22
N SER A 41 -12.11 -20.00 5.20
CA SER A 41 -11.53 -21.20 4.61
C SER A 41 -12.00 -21.31 3.16
N VAL A 42 -11.06 -21.75 2.34
CA VAL A 42 -11.21 -22.06 0.93
C VAL A 42 -12.43 -22.97 0.73
N GLN A 43 -13.42 -22.51 -0.04
CA GLN A 43 -14.64 -23.23 -0.35
C GLN A 43 -14.33 -24.32 -1.39
N PHE A 44 -13.74 -25.43 -0.94
CA PHE A 44 -13.64 -26.67 -1.70
C PHE A 44 -14.55 -27.71 -1.05
N GLY A 45 -15.59 -28.13 -1.78
CA GLY A 45 -16.20 -29.47 -1.61
C GLY A 45 -17.36 -29.67 -0.63
N SER A 46 -18.01 -28.62 -0.11
CA SER A 46 -19.13 -28.81 0.85
C SER A 46 -20.43 -29.37 0.22
N GLU A 47 -20.68 -29.17 -1.07
CA GLU A 47 -21.93 -29.64 -1.69
C GLU A 47 -21.96 -31.17 -1.89
N ARG A 48 -20.78 -31.82 -1.98
CA ARG A 48 -20.70 -33.27 -2.15
C ARG A 48 -20.95 -34.03 -0.83
N LEU A 49 -20.70 -33.40 0.31
CA LEU A 49 -20.95 -34.00 1.64
C LEU A 49 -22.44 -33.93 2.03
N MET A 50 -23.14 -32.83 1.72
CA MET A 50 -24.58 -32.73 2.01
C MET A 50 -25.44 -33.69 1.19
N ASN A 51 -25.03 -34.05 -0.03
CA ASN A 51 -25.74 -35.05 -0.85
C ASN A 51 -25.50 -36.51 -0.43
N ILE A 52 -24.49 -36.78 0.40
CA ILE A 52 -24.30 -38.11 1.00
C ILE A 52 -25.24 -38.29 2.20
N PHE A 53 -25.52 -37.22 2.95
CA PHE A 53 -26.41 -37.30 4.12
C PHE A 53 -27.91 -37.31 3.79
N SER A 54 -28.33 -36.87 2.59
CA SER A 54 -29.73 -36.88 2.18
C SER A 54 -30.19 -38.20 1.53
N SER A 55 -29.27 -39.12 1.21
CA SER A 55 -29.58 -40.43 0.61
C SER A 55 -29.45 -41.61 1.59
N VAL A 56 -29.08 -41.35 2.85
CA VAL A 56 -28.90 -42.37 3.88
C VAL A 56 -29.99 -42.21 4.93
N GLN A 57 -31.22 -42.46 4.52
CA GLN A 57 -32.36 -42.48 5.42
C GLN A 57 -33.22 -43.69 5.11
N ASP A 58 -32.60 -44.87 5.13
CA ASP A 58 -33.28 -46.15 5.28
C ASP A 58 -32.31 -47.21 5.87
N ASN A 59 -32.66 -47.74 7.05
CA ASN A 59 -32.11 -48.92 7.73
C ASN A 59 -30.59 -49.09 7.86
N ILE A 60 -29.96 -48.28 8.72
CA ILE A 60 -28.58 -48.54 9.18
C ILE A 60 -28.60 -48.92 10.67
N THR A 61 -28.27 -50.18 10.96
CA THR A 61 -27.87 -50.64 12.31
C THR A 61 -26.74 -49.75 12.85
N THR A 62 -26.78 -49.34 14.11
CA THR A 62 -25.79 -48.41 14.71
C THR A 62 -24.32 -48.83 14.51
N SER A 63 -24.04 -50.13 14.35
CA SER A 63 -22.73 -50.67 13.95
C SER A 63 -22.28 -50.13 12.57
N THR A 64 -23.12 -50.27 11.55
CA THR A 64 -22.80 -49.96 10.14
C THR A 64 -22.59 -48.47 9.86
N ALA A 65 -23.24 -47.57 10.63
CA ALA A 65 -23.00 -46.13 10.54
C ALA A 65 -21.64 -45.75 11.13
N LEU A 66 -21.28 -46.33 12.27
CA LEU A 66 -19.99 -46.10 12.93
C LEU A 66 -18.84 -46.67 12.08
N ASP A 67 -19.02 -47.86 11.51
CA ASP A 67 -18.03 -48.47 10.61
C ASP A 67 -17.76 -47.61 9.36
N SER A 68 -18.81 -46.97 8.83
CA SER A 68 -18.69 -46.02 7.71
C SER A 68 -17.94 -44.74 8.09
N LEU A 69 -18.12 -44.24 9.32
CA LEU A 69 -17.36 -43.10 9.84
C LEU A 69 -15.91 -43.46 10.18
N LEU A 70 -15.67 -44.68 10.67
CA LEU A 70 -14.32 -45.20 10.95
C LEU A 70 -13.51 -45.43 9.67
N ALA A 71 -14.18 -45.63 8.53
CA ALA A 71 -13.55 -45.76 7.22
C ALA A 71 -13.22 -44.42 6.53
N LEU A 72 -13.64 -43.28 7.09
CA LEU A 72 -13.32 -41.96 6.54
C LEU A 72 -11.87 -41.59 6.85
N GLU A 73 -11.04 -41.45 5.81
CA GLU A 73 -9.78 -40.74 5.94
C GLU A 73 -9.99 -39.24 5.72
N PRO A 74 -9.63 -38.37 6.66
CA PRO A 74 -9.68 -36.94 6.43
C PRO A 74 -8.70 -36.57 5.31
N TYR A 75 -9.16 -35.76 4.36
CA TYR A 75 -8.32 -35.22 3.29
C TYR A 75 -7.41 -34.12 3.85
N VAL A 76 -6.34 -34.57 4.52
CA VAL A 76 -5.27 -33.71 5.04
C VAL A 76 -4.23 -33.50 3.95
N ASP A 77 -3.61 -32.32 3.97
CA ASP A 77 -2.47 -32.03 3.09
C ASP A 77 -1.31 -32.96 3.44
N LYS A 78 -1.05 -33.96 2.58
CA LYS A 78 0.07 -34.90 2.67
C LYS A 78 1.26 -34.46 1.78
N SER A 79 1.27 -33.20 1.32
CA SER A 79 2.38 -32.69 0.50
C SER A 79 3.70 -32.78 1.27
N PRO A 80 4.82 -33.13 0.59
CA PRO A 80 6.12 -33.22 1.25
C PRO A 80 6.54 -31.86 1.78
N SER A 81 7.29 -31.84 2.90
CA SER A 81 7.88 -30.62 3.43
C SER A 81 8.67 -29.90 2.33
N GLN A 82 8.37 -28.62 2.13
CA GLN A 82 9.04 -27.82 1.11
C GLN A 82 10.56 -27.80 1.31
N SER A 83 11.31 -27.83 0.22
CA SER A 83 12.77 -27.72 0.28
C SER A 83 13.20 -26.32 0.72
N GLU A 84 14.36 -26.21 1.39
CA GLU A 84 14.90 -24.92 1.86
C GLU A 84 14.95 -23.84 0.74
N PRO A 85 15.36 -24.13 -0.51
CA PRO A 85 15.35 -23.14 -1.59
C PRO A 85 13.97 -22.55 -1.90
N ILE A 86 12.93 -23.39 -1.93
CA ILE A 86 11.54 -22.96 -2.19
C ILE A 86 11.07 -22.05 -1.06
N LEU A 87 11.36 -22.42 0.19
CA LEU A 87 11.01 -21.62 1.36
C LEU A 87 11.70 -20.24 1.33
N LEU A 88 12.97 -20.18 0.93
CA LEU A 88 13.71 -18.91 0.83
C LEU A 88 13.13 -17.99 -0.26
N GLU A 89 12.71 -18.54 -1.40
CA GLU A 89 12.03 -17.77 -2.44
C GLU A 89 10.66 -17.26 -1.97
N GLU A 90 9.89 -18.10 -1.28
CA GLU A 90 8.60 -17.71 -0.71
C GLU A 90 8.77 -16.57 0.30
N ILE A 91 9.74 -16.68 1.21
CA ILE A 91 10.07 -15.62 2.18
C ILE A 91 10.50 -14.34 1.44
N GLN A 92 11.36 -14.44 0.41
CA GLN A 92 11.81 -13.28 -0.35
C GLN A 92 10.64 -12.56 -1.03
N ASN A 93 9.66 -13.31 -1.54
CA ASN A 93 8.47 -12.76 -2.19
C ASN A 93 7.51 -12.11 -1.19
N ARG A 94 7.35 -12.71 -0.01
CA ARG A 94 6.49 -12.18 1.07
C ARG A 94 7.12 -10.98 1.81
N LEU A 95 8.45 -10.95 1.92
CA LEU A 95 9.24 -9.88 2.54
C LEU A 95 10.32 -9.36 1.56
N PRO A 96 9.95 -8.57 0.54
CA PRO A 96 10.89 -8.08 -0.47
C PRO A 96 12.03 -7.21 0.08
N SER A 97 11.85 -6.61 1.26
CA SER A 97 12.88 -5.82 1.94
C SER A 97 13.91 -6.67 2.69
N LEU A 98 13.68 -7.97 2.90
CA LEU A 98 14.63 -8.86 3.56
C LEU A 98 15.60 -9.47 2.53
N PRO A 99 16.93 -9.39 2.71
CA PRO A 99 17.91 -9.95 1.78
C PRO A 99 18.16 -11.43 2.06
N ILE A 100 17.09 -12.23 2.19
CA ILE A 100 17.14 -13.62 2.67
C ILE A 100 18.01 -14.53 1.77
N ILE A 101 17.87 -14.39 0.44
CA ILE A 101 18.66 -15.16 -0.53
C ILE A 101 20.14 -14.80 -0.42
N HIS A 102 20.44 -13.51 -0.26
CA HIS A 102 21.81 -13.02 -0.13
C HIS A 102 22.44 -13.48 1.20
N TRP A 103 21.69 -13.36 2.29
CA TRP A 103 22.10 -13.86 3.61
C TRP A 103 22.40 -15.36 3.57
N ASN A 104 21.54 -16.17 2.93
CA ASN A 104 21.74 -17.62 2.86
C ASN A 104 23.06 -18.01 2.19
N LYS A 105 23.54 -17.23 1.20
CA LYS A 105 24.84 -17.44 0.55
C LYS A 105 26.03 -17.11 1.46
N LEU A 106 25.82 -16.29 2.49
CA LEU A 106 26.87 -15.76 3.35
C LEU A 106 26.81 -16.29 4.81
N LYS A 107 25.74 -16.99 5.20
CA LYS A 107 25.48 -17.40 6.59
C LYS A 107 26.61 -18.17 7.28
N ASN A 108 27.42 -18.91 6.51
CA ASN A 108 28.54 -19.71 7.02
C ASN A 108 29.91 -19.01 6.87
N LYS A 109 29.95 -17.74 6.46
CA LYS A 109 31.19 -16.99 6.24
C LYS A 109 31.44 -16.01 7.40
N ASN A 110 32.71 -15.86 7.76
CA ASN A 110 33.16 -14.85 8.71
C ASN A 110 33.15 -13.47 8.04
N MET A 111 32.10 -12.70 8.32
CA MET A 111 31.80 -11.41 7.72
C MET A 111 31.70 -10.36 8.83
N PHE A 112 32.70 -9.48 8.92
CA PHE A 112 32.81 -8.44 9.95
C PHE A 112 33.84 -7.40 9.52
N TYR A 113 33.95 -6.28 10.23
CA TYR A 113 34.97 -5.27 9.97
C TYR A 113 36.19 -5.47 10.87
N LYS A 114 37.33 -5.86 10.29
CA LYS A 114 38.61 -6.15 10.97
C LYS A 114 38.58 -7.31 11.98
N ASN A 115 37.66 -7.30 12.93
CA ASN A 115 37.50 -8.32 13.96
C ASN A 115 36.01 -8.64 14.21
N GLU A 116 35.73 -9.79 14.83
CA GLU A 116 34.36 -10.29 15.06
C GLU A 116 33.50 -9.40 15.95
N SER A 117 34.09 -8.51 16.75
CA SER A 117 33.38 -7.62 17.66
C SER A 117 32.85 -6.34 16.99
N CYS A 118 33.28 -6.03 15.76
CA CYS A 118 32.91 -4.82 15.05
C CYS A 118 32.12 -5.13 13.77
N ALA A 119 30.86 -4.68 13.75
CA ALA A 119 29.97 -4.72 12.59
C ALA A 119 29.90 -6.10 11.93
N LYS A 120 29.63 -7.12 12.75
CA LYS A 120 29.38 -8.48 12.28
C LYS A 120 28.14 -8.50 11.38
N PHE A 121 28.21 -9.26 10.29
CA PHE A 121 27.06 -9.44 9.40
C PHE A 121 25.90 -10.05 10.19
N PRO A 122 24.74 -9.37 10.25
CA PRO A 122 23.68 -9.78 11.15
C PRO A 122 23.04 -11.08 10.67
N SER A 123 22.71 -11.94 11.64
CA SER A 123 21.81 -13.06 11.39
C SER A 123 20.41 -12.52 11.13
N ILE A 124 19.69 -13.08 10.16
CA ILE A 124 18.28 -12.74 9.92
C ILE A 124 17.39 -12.99 11.15
N PHE A 125 17.81 -13.90 12.03
CA PHE A 125 17.07 -14.28 13.25
C PHE A 125 17.26 -13.29 14.40
N GLU A 126 18.27 -12.42 14.30
CA GLU A 126 18.56 -11.35 15.27
C GLU A 126 18.06 -9.99 14.78
N LEU A 127 17.35 -9.96 13.65
CA LEU A 127 16.74 -8.74 13.15
C LEU A 127 15.47 -8.44 13.92
N GLU A 128 15.30 -7.18 14.29
CA GLU A 128 14.14 -6.68 15.00
C GLU A 128 13.06 -6.26 14.03
N PHE A 129 11.93 -6.95 14.04
CA PHE A 129 10.78 -6.62 13.20
C PHE A 129 9.71 -5.89 14.01
N ASN A 130 9.18 -4.80 13.46
CA ASN A 130 7.91 -4.24 13.90
C ASN A 130 6.81 -4.78 12.97
N ASN A 131 5.85 -5.48 13.57
CA ASN A 131 4.79 -6.22 12.88
C ASN A 131 5.30 -7.28 11.88
N VAL A 132 5.39 -6.96 10.60
CA VAL A 132 5.69 -7.87 9.48
C VAL A 132 6.71 -7.23 8.55
N TYR A 133 6.47 -6.00 8.07
CA TYR A 133 7.22 -5.40 6.96
C TYR A 133 8.32 -4.43 7.38
N TRP A 134 8.41 -4.05 8.65
CA TRP A 134 9.29 -3.00 9.13
C TRP A 134 10.43 -3.58 9.95
N GLN A 135 11.67 -3.17 9.68
CA GLN A 135 12.81 -3.50 10.51
C GLN A 135 13.17 -2.34 11.44
N THR A 136 13.61 -2.64 12.66
CA THR A 136 13.69 -1.66 13.73
C THR A 136 15.11 -1.41 14.21
N LEU A 137 15.43 -0.13 14.39
CA LEU A 137 16.57 0.31 15.20
C LEU A 137 16.03 1.07 16.41
N TYR A 138 16.33 0.54 17.60
CA TYR A 138 16.19 1.26 18.86
C TYR A 138 17.50 1.99 19.11
N SER A 139 17.44 3.32 19.19
CA SER A 139 18.61 4.15 19.46
C SER A 139 18.48 4.88 20.79
N SER A 140 19.57 5.47 21.26
CA SER A 140 19.60 6.33 22.44
C SER A 140 18.63 7.51 22.35
N ASN A 141 18.28 7.95 21.13
CA ASN A 141 17.33 9.02 20.90
C ASN A 141 16.37 8.71 19.74
N GLY A 142 15.46 7.78 20.00
CA GLY A 142 14.33 7.51 19.13
C GLY A 142 14.26 6.08 18.64
N THR A 143 13.19 5.79 17.91
CA THR A 143 12.92 4.50 17.29
C THR A 143 12.73 4.73 15.81
N PHE A 144 13.42 3.93 15.01
CA PHE A 144 13.43 4.01 13.56
C PHE A 144 12.83 2.71 13.04
N HIS A 145 11.70 2.80 12.33
CA HIS A 145 11.12 1.69 11.59
C HIS A 145 11.42 1.87 10.12
N PHE A 146 12.28 1.04 9.56
CA PHE A 146 12.65 1.09 8.15
C PHE A 146 11.78 0.16 7.32
N TYR A 147 11.30 0.65 6.18
CA TYR A 147 10.40 -0.06 5.28
C TYR A 147 11.13 -0.74 4.11
N GLY A 148 12.07 -0.03 3.48
CA GLY A 148 12.80 -0.53 2.32
C GLY A 148 13.95 0.38 1.91
N ALA A 149 14.92 -0.19 1.19
CA ALA A 149 16.14 0.48 0.74
C ALA A 149 16.29 0.37 -0.79
N TYR A 150 16.71 1.46 -1.43
CA TYR A 150 16.73 1.58 -2.89
C TYR A 150 18.02 2.23 -3.36
N TYR A 151 18.62 1.67 -4.41
CA TYR A 151 19.84 2.22 -4.99
C TYR A 151 19.51 3.34 -5.98
N ASP A 152 20.08 4.53 -5.75
CA ASP A 152 19.82 5.75 -6.48
C ASP A 152 21.11 6.29 -7.12
N ILE A 153 21.24 6.07 -8.43
CA ILE A 153 22.33 6.56 -9.30
C ILE A 153 21.88 7.67 -10.26
N ARG A 154 20.75 8.34 -10.01
CA ARG A 154 20.23 9.36 -10.93
C ARG A 154 21.23 10.51 -11.05
N LYS A 155 21.52 10.93 -12.29
CA LYS A 155 22.57 11.93 -12.59
C LYS A 155 22.35 13.28 -11.90
N LEU A 156 21.10 13.67 -11.68
CA LEU A 156 20.74 14.93 -11.03
C LEU A 156 20.92 14.90 -9.51
N SER A 157 21.20 13.73 -8.92
CA SER A 157 21.50 13.59 -7.50
C SER A 157 22.84 14.23 -7.16
N ARG A 158 22.81 15.34 -6.41
CA ARG A 158 24.01 16.10 -5.98
C ARG A 158 24.97 15.30 -5.10
N ILE A 159 24.50 14.21 -4.52
CA ILE A 159 25.26 13.36 -3.61
C ILE A 159 25.86 12.14 -4.34
N GLY A 160 25.68 12.04 -5.66
CA GLY A 160 26.10 10.88 -6.44
C GLY A 160 25.30 9.61 -6.11
N PRO A 161 25.87 8.43 -6.42
CA PRO A 161 25.30 7.13 -6.05
C PRO A 161 25.05 7.03 -4.54
N ALA A 162 23.82 6.67 -4.17
CA ALA A 162 23.41 6.56 -2.79
C ALA A 162 22.38 5.44 -2.60
N VAL A 163 22.28 4.94 -1.37
CA VAL A 163 21.11 4.15 -0.94
C VAL A 163 20.15 5.07 -0.21
N ARG A 164 18.89 5.04 -0.66
CA ARG A 164 17.77 5.78 -0.08
C ARG A 164 16.92 4.82 0.71
N ILE A 165 16.63 5.12 1.98
CA ILE A 165 15.89 4.23 2.87
C ILE A 165 14.63 4.96 3.33
N LEU A 166 13.46 4.34 3.14
CA LEU A 166 12.20 4.86 3.66
C LEU A 166 12.03 4.43 5.11
N ALA A 167 11.72 5.38 5.97
CA ALA A 167 11.63 5.17 7.40
C ALA A 167 10.46 5.93 8.02
N MET A 168 9.96 5.40 9.13
CA MET A 168 9.04 6.06 10.04
C MET A 168 9.76 6.20 11.39
N ILE A 169 10.01 7.44 11.80
CA ILE A 169 10.86 7.76 12.96
C ILE A 169 10.03 8.54 13.97
N ASN A 170 10.05 8.15 15.25
CA ASN A 170 9.30 8.84 16.32
C ASN A 170 10.02 10.11 16.84
N ARG A 171 10.97 10.62 16.05
CA ARG A 171 11.70 11.85 16.33
C ARG A 171 11.58 12.79 15.16
N ILE A 172 11.31 14.04 15.52
CA ILE A 172 11.40 15.16 14.61
C ILE A 172 12.82 15.68 14.62
N GLU A 173 13.34 15.97 13.42
CA GLU A 173 14.68 16.51 13.21
C GLU A 173 15.73 15.69 13.99
N PRO A 174 15.82 14.37 13.72
CA PRO A 174 16.69 13.48 14.48
C PRO A 174 18.13 13.98 14.44
N SER A 175 18.67 14.33 15.62
CA SER A 175 20.04 14.82 15.80
C SER A 175 21.07 13.70 15.99
N ILE A 176 20.59 12.47 16.15
CA ILE A 176 21.41 11.30 16.38
C ILE A 176 22.27 10.96 15.15
N LYS A 177 23.56 10.75 15.39
CA LYS A 177 24.50 10.29 14.37
C LYS A 177 24.33 8.78 14.24
N THR A 178 23.94 8.32 13.06
CA THR A 178 23.89 6.91 12.71
C THR A 178 24.78 6.64 11.51
N TYR A 179 25.06 5.37 11.26
CA TYR A 179 25.95 4.90 10.21
C TYR A 179 25.24 3.82 9.39
N CYS A 180 25.42 3.87 8.08
CA CYS A 180 25.07 2.79 7.18
C CYS A 180 26.24 1.81 7.09
N GLN A 181 25.96 0.52 7.25
CA GLN A 181 26.87 -0.58 6.95
C GLN A 181 26.37 -1.25 5.65
N PHE A 182 27.12 -1.09 4.56
CA PHE A 182 26.80 -1.70 3.28
C PHE A 182 27.48 -3.05 3.10
N TRP A 183 26.70 -4.03 2.66
CA TRP A 183 27.18 -5.38 2.37
C TRP A 183 27.15 -5.60 0.86
N PHE A 184 28.30 -5.92 0.27
CA PHE A 184 28.47 -6.21 -1.15
C PHE A 184 28.73 -7.71 -1.33
N GLU A 185 28.30 -8.30 -2.46
CA GLU A 185 28.41 -9.76 -2.67
C GLU A 185 29.84 -10.31 -2.60
N ASN A 186 30.82 -9.51 -3.03
CA ASN A 186 32.21 -9.94 -3.13
C ASN A 186 33.12 -9.40 -2.01
N ASN A 187 32.55 -8.74 -1.00
CA ASN A 187 33.32 -8.12 0.08
C ASN A 187 33.05 -8.83 1.40
N LYS A 188 34.12 -9.18 2.12
CA LYS A 188 34.01 -9.77 3.47
C LYS A 188 33.73 -8.74 4.56
N GLU A 189 34.16 -7.50 4.34
CA GLU A 189 33.97 -6.40 5.27
C GLU A 189 32.85 -5.47 4.79
N PRO A 190 32.05 -4.91 5.70
CA PRO A 190 31.06 -3.91 5.36
C PRO A 190 31.73 -2.58 5.01
N VAL A 191 31.15 -1.86 4.05
CA VAL A 191 31.54 -0.48 3.75
C VAL A 191 30.68 0.44 4.61
N MET A 192 31.33 1.17 5.50
CA MET A 192 30.63 2.01 6.47
C MET A 192 30.68 3.48 6.11
N ILE A 193 29.55 4.16 6.22
CA ILE A 193 29.44 5.60 6.01
C ILE A 193 28.49 6.21 7.01
N LYS A 194 28.72 7.45 7.43
CA LYS A 194 27.75 8.19 8.23
C LYS A 194 26.47 8.44 7.41
N VAL A 195 25.31 8.30 8.03
CA VAL A 195 24.05 8.77 7.44
C VAL A 195 24.17 10.26 7.14
N MET A 196 23.90 10.64 5.89
CA MET A 196 24.14 11.98 5.40
C MET A 196 22.95 12.91 5.65
N GLU A 197 21.72 12.41 5.46
CA GLU A 197 20.50 13.21 5.62
C GLU A 197 19.32 12.36 6.08
N TYR A 198 18.46 12.93 6.93
CA TYR A 198 17.10 12.46 7.20
C TYR A 198 16.10 13.45 6.61
N LYS A 199 15.70 13.24 5.36
CA LYS A 199 14.79 14.14 4.67
C LYS A 199 13.37 13.92 5.17
N TYR A 200 12.82 14.88 5.90
CA TYR A 200 11.43 14.84 6.36
C TYR A 200 10.45 14.91 5.17
N ILE A 201 9.53 13.95 5.07
CA ILE A 201 8.58 13.85 3.94
C ILE A 201 7.23 14.45 4.34
N TRP A 202 7.16 15.60 5.00
CA TRP A 202 5.88 16.23 5.36
C TRP A 202 6.08 17.73 5.57
N TYR A 203 5.00 18.51 5.49
CA TYR A 203 5.06 19.91 5.89
C TYR A 203 4.67 20.08 7.35
N LYS A 204 5.55 20.73 8.13
CA LYS A 204 5.37 20.97 9.58
C LYS A 204 4.01 21.60 9.91
N LYS A 205 3.50 22.45 9.01
CA LYS A 205 2.23 23.18 9.14
C LYS A 205 0.97 22.32 8.92
N TRP A 206 1.10 21.09 8.42
CA TRP A 206 -0.04 20.20 8.15
C TRP A 206 -0.49 19.39 9.37
N GLY A 207 0.07 19.68 10.56
CA GLY A 207 -0.27 19.02 11.81
C GLY A 207 0.57 17.78 12.08
N ASN A 208 0.34 17.18 13.27
CA ASN A 208 1.08 16.03 13.79
C ASN A 208 2.62 16.21 13.91
N TYR A 209 3.15 17.42 13.75
CA TYR A 209 4.56 17.73 13.98
C TYR A 209 4.87 17.77 15.49
N LYS A 210 4.89 16.59 16.13
CA LYS A 210 5.23 16.39 17.54
C LYS A 210 6.19 15.20 17.74
N GLN A 211 7.13 15.34 18.67
CA GLN A 211 7.99 14.24 19.12
C GLN A 211 7.16 13.06 19.66
N GLY A 212 7.64 11.83 19.48
CA GLY A 212 6.97 10.60 19.93
C GLY A 212 5.91 10.06 18.96
N ILE A 213 5.51 10.83 17.95
CA ILE A 213 4.67 10.35 16.84
C ILE A 213 5.58 9.92 15.70
N PHE A 214 5.36 8.74 15.13
CA PHE A 214 6.11 8.28 13.96
C PHE A 214 5.86 9.17 12.74
N GLN A 215 6.96 9.64 12.16
CA GLN A 215 7.01 10.60 11.07
C GLN A 215 7.73 10.02 9.86
N PRO A 216 7.31 10.34 8.63
CA PRO A 216 7.92 9.78 7.42
C PRO A 216 9.23 10.51 7.06
N TYR A 217 10.27 9.72 6.82
CA TYR A 217 11.60 10.18 6.45
C TYR A 217 12.17 9.37 5.29
N LEU A 218 12.95 10.06 4.47
CA LEU A 218 13.86 9.45 3.50
C LEU A 218 15.28 9.63 4.01
N VAL A 219 15.87 8.52 4.46
CA VAL A 219 17.26 8.48 4.93
C VAL A 219 18.19 8.28 3.74
N ALA A 220 19.33 8.97 3.72
CA ALA A 220 20.28 8.91 2.62
C ALA A 220 21.68 8.52 3.08
N CYS A 221 22.23 7.48 2.46
CA CYS A 221 23.61 7.04 2.66
C CYS A 221 24.36 7.02 1.34
N GLN A 222 25.39 7.86 1.23
CA GLN A 222 26.19 7.99 0.02
C GLN A 222 27.09 6.76 -0.15
N ILE A 223 27.16 6.20 -1.36
CA ILE A 223 28.17 5.17 -1.67
C ILE A 223 29.53 5.84 -1.85
N PRO A 224 30.59 5.40 -1.15
CA PRO A 224 31.93 5.95 -1.34
C PRO A 224 32.43 5.74 -2.77
N LYS A 225 33.26 6.67 -3.27
CA LYS A 225 33.74 6.69 -4.67
C LYS A 225 34.33 5.35 -5.14
N ALA A 226 35.09 4.68 -4.28
CA ALA A 226 35.70 3.38 -4.58
C ALA A 226 34.68 2.27 -4.93
N TYR A 227 33.42 2.41 -4.52
CA TYR A 227 32.36 1.42 -4.70
C TYR A 227 31.27 1.87 -5.69
N HIS A 228 31.47 2.94 -6.46
CA HIS A 228 30.47 3.45 -7.42
C HIS A 228 30.14 2.45 -8.54
N ASN A 229 31.04 1.50 -8.81
CA ASN A 229 30.85 0.45 -9.82
C ASN A 229 30.16 -0.81 -9.25
N GLN A 230 29.80 -0.81 -7.97
CA GLN A 230 29.17 -1.94 -7.30
C GLN A 230 27.84 -1.53 -6.68
N VAL A 231 26.89 -2.45 -6.68
CA VAL A 231 25.60 -2.29 -6.01
C VAL A 231 25.68 -3.05 -4.69
N PRO A 232 25.44 -2.42 -3.54
CA PRO A 232 25.34 -3.16 -2.29
C PRO A 232 24.13 -4.10 -2.36
N ALA A 233 24.29 -5.32 -1.86
CA ALA A 233 23.21 -6.29 -1.78
C ALA A 233 22.25 -5.96 -0.63
N SER A 234 22.80 -5.47 0.49
CA SER A 234 22.00 -4.99 1.61
C SER A 234 22.65 -3.83 2.35
N VAL A 235 21.84 -3.15 3.17
CA VAL A 235 22.26 -2.06 4.05
C VAL A 235 21.67 -2.25 5.44
N SER A 236 22.49 -2.00 6.45
CA SER A 236 22.06 -1.87 7.84
C SER A 236 22.27 -0.44 8.32
N VAL A 237 21.43 0.05 9.22
CA VAL A 237 21.60 1.34 9.89
C VAL A 237 21.84 1.09 11.38
N VAL A 238 22.92 1.63 11.92
CA VAL A 238 23.34 1.44 13.31
C VAL A 238 23.63 2.79 13.98
N GLU A 239 23.56 2.83 15.31
CA GLU A 239 23.91 4.04 16.06
C GLU A 239 25.43 4.24 16.12
N LYS A 240 26.19 3.21 16.51
CA LYS A 240 27.66 3.24 16.48
C LYS A 240 28.18 2.38 15.35
N MET A 241 29.28 2.82 14.75
CA MET A 241 29.89 2.21 13.56
C MET A 241 30.13 0.70 13.71
N CYS A 242 30.62 0.25 14.88
CA CYS A 242 30.92 -1.15 15.17
C CYS A 242 29.75 -1.98 15.72
N ASP A 243 28.56 -1.42 15.90
CA ASP A 243 27.44 -2.19 16.44
C ASP A 243 27.07 -3.33 15.49
N THR A 244 26.67 -4.47 16.05
CA THR A 244 25.99 -5.52 15.27
C THR A 244 24.57 -5.04 15.00
N ALA A 245 24.17 -5.02 13.74
CA ALA A 245 22.92 -4.41 13.34
C ALA A 245 21.70 -5.26 13.70
N THR A 246 20.63 -4.61 14.18
CA THR A 246 19.30 -5.21 14.39
C THR A 246 18.38 -5.09 13.17
N ASN A 247 18.91 -4.58 12.06
CA ASN A 247 18.21 -4.42 10.79
C ASN A 247 19.18 -4.70 9.65
N ASN A 248 18.69 -5.25 8.55
CA ASN A 248 19.41 -5.47 7.30
C ASN A 248 18.39 -5.47 6.14
N LEU A 249 18.35 -4.37 5.39
CA LEU A 249 17.44 -4.19 4.27
C LEU A 249 18.12 -4.58 2.96
N ARG A 250 17.44 -5.39 2.17
CA ARG A 250 17.77 -5.62 0.76
C ARG A 250 17.75 -4.29 0.02
N VAL A 251 18.81 -4.02 -0.72
CA VAL A 251 18.89 -2.84 -1.59
C VAL A 251 18.27 -3.19 -2.93
N ILE A 252 17.15 -2.52 -3.25
CA ILE A 252 16.41 -2.74 -4.49
C ILE A 252 17.02 -1.86 -5.60
N TYR A 253 17.32 -2.49 -6.74
CA TYR A 253 17.86 -1.82 -7.93
C TYR A 253 17.26 -2.40 -9.21
N ASN A 254 16.01 -2.01 -9.50
CA ASN A 254 15.29 -2.47 -10.68
C ASN A 254 15.64 -1.59 -11.88
N LYS A 255 16.69 -1.93 -12.62
CA LYS A 255 17.12 -1.20 -13.83
C LYS A 255 16.98 -2.06 -15.10
N PRO A 256 15.84 -1.99 -15.80
CA PRO A 256 15.70 -2.65 -17.10
C PRO A 256 16.55 -1.98 -18.18
N LYS A 257 16.73 -2.66 -19.32
CA LYS A 257 17.46 -2.12 -20.49
C LYS A 257 16.79 -0.88 -21.09
N GLN A 258 15.46 -0.84 -21.07
CA GLN A 258 14.67 0.25 -21.62
C GLN A 258 13.57 0.63 -20.64
N LYS A 259 13.29 1.93 -20.55
CA LYS A 259 12.14 2.44 -19.79
C LYS A 259 10.85 2.18 -20.56
N LYS A 260 9.79 1.92 -19.81
CA LYS A 260 8.41 1.91 -20.28
C LYS A 260 7.81 3.31 -20.09
N GLY A 261 6.65 3.57 -20.71
CA GLY A 261 6.02 4.89 -20.67
C GLY A 261 5.52 5.28 -19.27
N PHE A 262 4.37 4.71 -18.88
CA PHE A 262 3.62 5.18 -17.71
C PHE A 262 3.34 4.06 -16.71
N ALA A 263 3.49 4.38 -15.43
CA ALA A 263 2.97 3.56 -14.34
C ALA A 263 2.07 4.39 -13.43
N VAL A 264 1.19 3.70 -12.70
CA VAL A 264 0.31 4.33 -11.71
C VAL A 264 0.61 3.75 -10.34
N CYS A 265 0.78 4.63 -9.35
CA CYS A 265 0.94 4.27 -7.95
C CYS A 265 -0.33 4.68 -7.20
N VAL A 266 -0.86 3.78 -6.38
CA VAL A 266 -2.08 3.99 -5.60
C VAL A 266 -1.74 3.97 -4.11
N LYS A 267 -2.46 4.74 -3.30
CA LYS A 267 -2.32 4.71 -1.84
C LYS A 267 -2.73 3.36 -1.24
N GLY A 268 -2.45 3.18 0.05
CA GLY A 268 -2.94 2.03 0.81
C GLY A 268 -4.47 1.90 0.73
N LEU A 269 -4.94 0.79 0.16
CA LEU A 269 -6.36 0.47 0.01
C LEU A 269 -6.95 0.03 1.35
N ASP A 270 -7.94 0.78 1.83
CA ASP A 270 -8.67 0.55 3.07
C ASP A 270 -10.19 0.59 2.79
N PHE A 271 -10.69 -0.52 2.23
CA PHE A 271 -12.05 -0.71 1.73
C PHE A 271 -12.71 -1.99 2.30
N LEU A 272 -12.44 -2.32 3.56
CA LEU A 272 -12.92 -3.56 4.19
C LEU A 272 -14.45 -3.77 4.06
N HIS A 273 -15.23 -2.69 4.22
CA HIS A 273 -16.70 -2.74 4.24
C HIS A 273 -17.37 -2.21 2.97
N ASN A 274 -16.60 -1.79 1.97
CA ASN A 274 -17.12 -1.18 0.75
C ASN A 274 -16.65 -1.99 -0.46
N ASP A 275 -17.58 -2.68 -1.11
CA ASP A 275 -17.28 -3.37 -2.35
C ASP A 275 -17.29 -2.40 -3.54
N LEU A 276 -16.10 -2.04 -4.01
CA LEU A 276 -15.90 -1.18 -5.17
C LEU A 276 -15.43 -1.96 -6.40
N SER A 277 -15.53 -3.30 -6.39
CA SER A 277 -14.90 -4.17 -7.39
C SER A 277 -15.30 -3.83 -8.82
N VAL A 278 -16.58 -3.56 -9.08
CA VAL A 278 -17.07 -3.19 -10.42
C VAL A 278 -16.46 -1.89 -10.91
N ARG A 279 -16.43 -0.86 -10.03
CA ARG A 279 -15.82 0.45 -10.35
C ARG A 279 -14.31 0.32 -10.52
N LEU A 280 -13.66 -0.56 -9.75
CA LEU A 280 -12.23 -0.82 -9.83
C LEU A 280 -11.85 -1.48 -11.15
N VAL A 281 -12.64 -2.44 -11.65
CA VAL A 281 -12.44 -3.03 -12.98
C VAL A 281 -12.54 -1.95 -14.06
N GLU A 282 -13.61 -1.15 -14.06
CA GLU A 282 -13.76 -0.04 -15.02
C GLU A 282 -12.55 0.92 -14.98
N TRP A 283 -12.08 1.27 -13.79
CA TRP A 283 -10.93 2.16 -13.62
C TRP A 283 -9.62 1.54 -14.13
N ILE A 284 -9.33 0.26 -13.80
CA ILE A 284 -8.12 -0.44 -14.26
C ILE A 284 -8.12 -0.54 -15.80
N GLU A 285 -9.25 -0.94 -16.40
CA GLU A 285 -9.36 -1.04 -17.86
C GLU A 285 -9.19 0.32 -18.54
N LEU A 286 -9.80 1.38 -18.01
CA LEU A 286 -9.66 2.73 -18.55
C LEU A 286 -8.20 3.21 -18.49
N LEU A 287 -7.50 3.00 -17.38
CA LEU A 287 -6.08 3.35 -17.29
C LEU A 287 -5.21 2.54 -18.26
N SER A 288 -5.53 1.25 -18.46
CA SER A 288 -4.84 0.44 -19.47
C SER A 288 -5.09 0.95 -20.88
N ILE A 289 -6.30 1.42 -21.20
CA ILE A 289 -6.64 2.03 -22.50
C ILE A 289 -5.87 3.34 -22.70
N LEU A 290 -5.77 4.16 -21.66
CA LEU A 290 -5.04 5.44 -21.70
C LEU A 290 -3.51 5.26 -21.84
N GLY A 291 -2.99 4.07 -21.56
CA GLY A 291 -1.59 3.71 -21.78
C GLY A 291 -0.76 3.51 -20.50
N ALA A 292 -1.40 3.28 -19.35
CA ALA A 292 -0.70 2.77 -18.17
C ALA A 292 -0.23 1.33 -18.44
N ASP A 293 1.06 1.08 -18.24
CA ASP A 293 1.64 -0.27 -18.41
C ASP A 293 1.36 -1.16 -17.21
N LYS A 294 1.51 -0.61 -16.00
CA LYS A 294 1.27 -1.32 -14.74
C LYS A 294 0.75 -0.37 -13.65
N ILE A 295 -0.12 -0.91 -12.80
CA ILE A 295 -0.66 -0.23 -11.62
C ILE A 295 -0.13 -0.92 -10.36
N PHE A 296 0.42 -0.14 -9.44
CA PHE A 296 0.97 -0.60 -8.18
C PHE A 296 0.03 -0.24 -7.05
N PHE A 297 -0.57 -1.26 -6.44
CA PHE A 297 -1.44 -1.13 -5.28
C PHE A 297 -0.72 -1.50 -4.00
N TYR A 298 -1.17 -0.89 -2.91
CA TYR A 298 -0.80 -1.27 -1.56
C TYR A 298 -2.04 -1.71 -0.82
N GLU A 299 -2.03 -2.92 -0.27
CA GLU A 299 -3.20 -3.50 0.37
C GLU A 299 -3.07 -3.38 1.89
N LEU A 300 -3.97 -2.62 2.51
CA LEU A 300 -4.14 -2.62 3.97
C LEU A 300 -5.24 -3.62 4.32
N GLN A 301 -6.49 -3.25 4.07
CA GLN A 301 -7.69 -4.06 4.34
C GLN A 301 -8.72 -3.81 3.26
N THR A 302 -9.06 -4.84 2.48
CA THR A 302 -9.91 -4.72 1.29
C THR A 302 -11.04 -5.74 1.37
N HIS A 303 -12.16 -5.42 0.71
CA HIS A 303 -13.25 -6.36 0.55
C HIS A 303 -12.78 -7.60 -0.26
N PRO A 304 -13.22 -8.84 0.05
CA PRO A 304 -12.77 -10.04 -0.68
C PRO A 304 -12.95 -9.97 -2.21
N ASN A 305 -14.02 -9.32 -2.70
CA ASN A 305 -14.21 -9.12 -4.13
C ASN A 305 -13.15 -8.17 -4.74
N ILE A 306 -12.67 -7.17 -3.98
CA ILE A 306 -11.58 -6.31 -4.42
C ILE A 306 -10.29 -7.13 -4.50
N THR A 307 -9.97 -7.94 -3.49
CA THR A 307 -8.82 -8.85 -3.52
C THR A 307 -8.90 -9.82 -4.71
N LYS A 308 -10.09 -10.34 -5.02
CA LYS A 308 -10.34 -11.18 -6.21
C LYS A 308 -10.03 -10.44 -7.52
N VAL A 309 -10.47 -9.19 -7.68
CA VAL A 309 -10.14 -8.35 -8.86
C VAL A 309 -8.64 -8.11 -8.94
N LEU A 310 -8.00 -7.72 -7.83
CA LEU A 310 -6.56 -7.45 -7.79
C LEU A 310 -5.74 -8.69 -8.16
N ASN A 311 -6.10 -9.87 -7.63
CA ASN A 311 -5.45 -11.14 -7.95
C ASN A 311 -5.58 -11.49 -9.44
N HIS A 312 -6.72 -11.21 -10.06
CA HIS A 312 -6.90 -11.43 -11.50
C HIS A 312 -5.96 -10.57 -12.32
N TYR A 313 -5.91 -9.26 -12.07
CA TYR A 313 -5.01 -8.37 -12.81
C TYR A 313 -3.53 -8.59 -12.49
N GLN A 314 -3.21 -9.12 -11.31
CA GLN A 314 -1.85 -9.52 -10.97
C GLN A 314 -1.40 -10.73 -11.79
N LYS A 315 -2.28 -11.71 -12.04
CA LYS A 315 -2.00 -12.83 -12.96
C LYS A 315 -1.79 -12.38 -14.41
N LEU A 316 -2.44 -11.30 -14.82
CA LEU A 316 -2.27 -10.69 -16.15
C LEU A 316 -1.06 -9.74 -16.25
N ASP A 317 -0.25 -9.64 -15.20
CA ASP A 317 0.88 -8.70 -15.10
C ASP A 317 0.50 -7.21 -15.29
N LYS A 318 -0.79 -6.86 -15.14
CA LYS A 318 -1.28 -5.47 -15.22
C LYS A 318 -1.20 -4.74 -13.89
N VAL A 319 -1.21 -5.50 -12.81
CA VAL A 319 -1.22 -4.99 -11.44
C VAL A 319 -0.10 -5.65 -10.64
N SER A 320 0.48 -4.91 -9.69
CA SER A 320 1.26 -5.46 -8.59
C SER A 320 0.64 -5.01 -7.28
N VAL A 321 0.39 -5.95 -6.36
CA VAL A 321 -0.14 -5.67 -5.02
C VAL A 321 0.97 -5.92 -4.00
N THR A 322 1.28 -4.90 -3.20
CA THR A 322 2.18 -5.02 -2.05
C THR A 322 1.37 -4.90 -0.77
N PRO A 323 1.29 -5.95 0.07
CA PRO A 323 0.68 -5.83 1.39
C PRO A 323 1.38 -4.76 2.23
N LEU A 324 0.61 -4.05 3.07
CA LEU A 324 1.10 -2.92 3.87
C LEU A 324 0.58 -3.02 5.30
N THR A 325 1.41 -2.57 6.25
CA THR A 325 1.05 -2.39 7.66
C THR A 325 1.39 -0.98 8.12
N LEU A 326 0.72 -0.51 9.17
CA LEU A 326 1.09 0.70 9.89
C LEU A 326 2.26 0.42 10.84
N PRO A 327 3.28 1.29 10.89
CA PRO A 327 4.47 1.11 11.73
C PRO A 327 4.22 1.46 13.20
N GLY A 328 5.10 0.97 14.05
CA GLY A 328 5.12 1.25 15.49
C GLY A 328 3.95 0.60 16.22
N GLY A 329 3.45 1.29 17.25
CA GLY A 329 2.27 0.86 18.03
C GLY A 329 0.93 1.16 17.37
N GLN A 330 0.90 1.38 16.05
CA GLN A 330 -0.34 1.61 15.31
C GLN A 330 -1.07 0.28 15.04
N PRO A 331 -2.41 0.26 15.04
CA PRO A 331 -3.17 -0.98 14.91
C PRO A 331 -3.11 -1.53 13.48
N ASN A 332 -2.94 -2.85 13.38
CA ASN A 332 -2.93 -3.59 12.11
C ASN A 332 -4.02 -4.68 12.03
N VAL A 333 -4.81 -4.83 13.09
CA VAL A 333 -5.95 -5.76 13.10
C VAL A 333 -7.05 -5.22 12.17
N PRO A 334 -7.65 -6.06 11.30
CA PRO A 334 -8.77 -5.68 10.46
C PRO A 334 -9.89 -4.98 11.25
N GLY A 335 -10.57 -4.01 10.65
CA GLY A 335 -11.61 -3.22 11.32
C GLY A 335 -11.05 -2.17 12.30
N PHE A 336 -10.14 -2.53 13.22
CA PHE A 336 -9.52 -1.53 14.10
C PHE A 336 -8.56 -0.62 13.34
N GLN A 337 -7.78 -1.16 12.40
CA GLN A 337 -6.95 -0.36 11.49
C GLN A 337 -7.81 0.61 10.66
N HIS A 338 -8.93 0.13 10.09
CA HIS A 338 -9.89 0.97 9.36
C HIS A 338 -10.44 2.11 10.24
N MET A 339 -10.89 1.77 11.44
CA MET A 339 -11.39 2.76 12.42
C MET A 339 -10.30 3.77 12.79
N TYR A 340 -9.05 3.33 12.98
CA TYR A 340 -7.93 4.21 13.27
C TYR A 340 -7.68 5.19 12.13
N LEU A 341 -7.58 4.71 10.89
CA LEU A 341 -7.30 5.54 9.71
C LEU A 341 -8.43 6.53 9.41
N THR A 342 -9.69 6.15 9.64
CA THR A 342 -10.84 7.03 9.46
C THR A 342 -10.94 8.12 10.54
N LYS A 343 -10.61 7.80 11.80
CA LYS A 343 -10.68 8.74 12.94
C LYS A 343 -9.42 9.60 13.09
N LYS A 344 -8.25 9.12 12.68
CA LYS A 344 -6.94 9.80 12.78
C LYS A 344 -6.41 10.21 11.41
N VAL A 345 -7.14 11.07 10.71
CA VAL A 345 -6.85 11.47 9.31
C VAL A 345 -5.42 11.96 9.08
N ASN A 346 -4.83 12.73 10.00
CA ASN A 346 -3.44 13.18 9.84
C ASN A 346 -2.45 12.00 9.91
N HIS A 347 -2.67 11.02 10.78
CA HIS A 347 -1.85 9.81 10.82
C HIS A 347 -2.02 9.01 9.53
N LYS A 348 -3.26 8.85 9.04
CA LYS A 348 -3.52 8.23 7.74
C LYS A 348 -2.69 8.89 6.63
N ARG A 349 -2.78 10.21 6.46
CA ARG A 349 -2.05 10.95 5.41
C ARG A 349 -0.54 10.84 5.55
N GLN A 350 -0.01 10.78 6.78
CA GLN A 350 1.42 10.58 7.00
C GLN A 350 1.88 9.17 6.63
N ASN A 351 1.08 8.15 6.97
CA ASN A 351 1.36 6.77 6.56
C ASN A 351 1.28 6.57 5.05
N GLU A 352 0.35 7.26 4.35
CA GLU A 352 0.21 7.21 2.89
C GLU A 352 1.48 7.63 2.13
N LEU A 353 2.40 8.38 2.76
CA LEU A 353 3.63 8.81 2.10
C LEU A 353 4.62 7.68 1.86
N ILE A 354 4.57 6.62 2.66
CA ILE A 354 5.45 5.47 2.49
C ILE A 354 5.15 4.72 1.20
N PRO A 355 3.91 4.28 0.90
CA PRO A 355 3.62 3.61 -0.37
C PRO A 355 3.85 4.49 -1.59
N TYR A 356 3.58 5.81 -1.52
CA TYR A 356 3.88 6.72 -2.65
C TYR A 356 5.36 6.72 -3.01
N ASN A 357 6.22 6.79 -2.01
CA ASN A 357 7.65 6.87 -2.23
C ASN A 357 8.26 5.49 -2.49
N ASP A 358 7.77 4.40 -1.87
CA ASP A 358 8.21 3.04 -2.20
C ASP A 358 7.93 2.74 -3.68
N CYS A 359 6.73 3.08 -4.15
CA CYS A 359 6.36 2.88 -5.54
C CYS A 359 7.24 3.69 -6.51
N LEU A 360 7.52 4.97 -6.19
CA LEU A 360 8.50 5.77 -6.95
C LEU A 360 9.86 5.09 -6.99
N TYR A 361 10.38 4.69 -5.82
CA TYR A 361 11.75 4.21 -5.70
C TYR A 361 11.98 2.84 -6.34
N LYS A 362 11.01 1.93 -6.26
CA LYS A 362 11.02 0.64 -6.98
C LYS A 362 11.03 0.81 -8.51
N ASN A 363 10.60 1.97 -9.00
CA ASN A 363 10.31 2.22 -10.40
C ASN A 363 11.11 3.36 -11.04
N LEU A 364 12.12 3.91 -10.35
CA LEU A 364 12.95 5.02 -10.85
C LEU A 364 13.47 4.81 -12.27
N TYR A 365 13.90 3.57 -12.55
CA TYR A 365 14.52 3.21 -13.82
C TYR A 365 13.59 2.42 -14.74
N THR A 366 12.37 2.12 -14.31
CA THR A 366 11.43 1.29 -15.07
C THR A 366 10.52 2.13 -15.94
N TYR A 367 10.09 3.31 -15.46
CA TYR A 367 9.10 4.14 -16.15
C TYR A 367 9.61 5.56 -16.42
N GLU A 368 9.16 6.16 -17.52
CA GLU A 368 9.40 7.56 -17.86
C GLU A 368 8.58 8.50 -16.99
N TYR A 369 7.33 8.12 -16.72
CA TYR A 369 6.40 8.88 -15.89
C TYR A 369 5.67 7.98 -14.90
N ILE A 370 5.48 8.49 -13.68
CA ILE A 370 4.69 7.82 -12.63
C ILE A 370 3.56 8.75 -12.23
N ALA A 371 2.31 8.29 -12.34
CA ALA A 371 1.15 9.02 -11.85
C ALA A 371 0.74 8.50 -10.47
N LEU A 372 0.41 9.41 -9.54
CA LEU A 372 -0.20 9.07 -8.27
C LEU A 372 -1.71 9.32 -8.33
N LEU A 373 -2.52 8.26 -8.36
CA LEU A 373 -3.97 8.37 -8.54
C LEU A 373 -4.70 7.63 -7.41
N ASP A 374 -5.83 8.19 -6.99
CA ASP A 374 -6.84 7.44 -6.24
C ASP A 374 -7.69 6.62 -7.23
N VAL A 375 -8.34 5.56 -6.75
CA VAL A 375 -9.15 4.64 -7.59
C VAL A 375 -10.44 5.27 -8.15
N ASP A 376 -10.67 6.55 -7.84
CA ASP A 376 -11.79 7.37 -8.29
C ASP A 376 -11.32 8.56 -9.15
N GLU A 377 -10.04 8.61 -9.52
CA GLU A 377 -9.40 9.71 -10.24
C GLU A 377 -8.80 9.25 -11.57
N VAL A 378 -9.00 10.04 -12.64
CA VAL A 378 -8.44 9.76 -13.97
C VAL A 378 -7.87 11.04 -14.58
N ILE A 379 -6.59 11.01 -15.00
CA ILE A 379 -6.04 12.07 -15.86
C ILE A 379 -6.55 11.81 -17.28
N MET A 380 -7.52 12.61 -17.71
CA MET A 380 -8.21 12.45 -18.99
C MET A 380 -7.64 13.42 -20.03
N PRO A 381 -7.01 12.92 -21.12
CA PRO A 381 -6.66 13.76 -22.26
C PRO A 381 -7.93 14.27 -22.96
N LEU A 382 -7.98 15.55 -23.33
CA LEU A 382 -9.12 16.12 -24.05
C LEU A 382 -8.97 15.94 -25.56
N LYS A 383 -7.80 16.29 -26.11
CA LYS A 383 -7.53 16.32 -27.56
C LYS A 383 -6.94 15.02 -28.12
N SER A 384 -6.41 14.13 -27.27
CA SER A 384 -5.75 12.88 -27.68
C SER A 384 -6.47 11.64 -27.13
N LYS A 385 -6.01 10.45 -27.53
CA LYS A 385 -6.55 9.15 -27.06
C LYS A 385 -5.64 8.44 -26.05
N SER A 386 -4.40 8.89 -25.86
CA SER A 386 -3.48 8.28 -24.91
C SER A 386 -2.66 9.30 -24.12
N TRP A 387 -2.11 8.86 -22.98
CA TRP A 387 -1.15 9.62 -22.19
C TRP A 387 0.15 9.88 -22.94
N LYS A 388 0.56 8.96 -23.83
CA LYS A 388 1.75 9.15 -24.68
C LYS A 388 1.58 10.36 -25.60
N GLU A 389 0.47 10.43 -26.34
CA GLU A 389 0.16 11.57 -27.22
C GLU A 389 -0.03 12.87 -26.44
N LEU A 390 -0.70 12.79 -25.27
CA LEU A 390 -0.84 13.93 -24.38
C LEU A 390 0.53 14.48 -23.97
N MET A 391 1.40 13.61 -23.47
CA MET A 391 2.72 14.03 -22.99
C MET A 391 3.62 14.52 -24.12
N GLN A 392 3.51 14.01 -25.34
CA GLN A 392 4.23 14.59 -26.49
C GLN A 392 3.86 16.05 -26.73
N THR A 393 2.58 16.42 -26.56
CA THR A 393 2.12 17.82 -26.69
C THR A 393 2.56 18.66 -25.50
N VAL A 394 2.37 18.14 -24.28
CA VAL A 394 2.70 18.82 -23.02
C VAL A 394 4.21 19.08 -22.92
N MET A 395 5.04 18.13 -23.33
CA MET A 395 6.50 18.28 -23.31
C MET A 395 6.97 19.39 -24.25
N LYS A 396 6.38 19.51 -25.44
CA LYS A 396 6.71 20.61 -26.37
C LYS A 396 6.37 21.96 -25.76
N LYS A 397 5.19 22.10 -25.15
CA LYS A 397 4.76 23.35 -24.49
C LYS A 397 5.63 23.69 -23.27
N ALA A 398 5.88 22.71 -22.41
CA ALA A 398 6.69 22.88 -21.21
C ALA A 398 8.13 23.28 -21.54
N LEU A 399 8.73 22.68 -22.58
CA LEU A 399 10.09 23.02 -23.04
C LEU A 399 10.17 24.42 -23.67
N ALA A 400 9.09 24.85 -24.33
CA ALA A 400 9.00 26.20 -24.89
C ALA A 400 8.92 27.28 -23.78
N GLU A 401 8.21 27.00 -22.68
CA GLU A 401 8.16 27.90 -21.51
C GLU A 401 9.48 27.89 -20.74
N LYS A 402 10.10 26.72 -20.59
CA LYS A 402 11.38 26.57 -19.91
C LYS A 402 12.15 25.42 -20.55
N ASN A 403 13.34 25.70 -21.10
CA ASN A 403 14.19 24.72 -21.80
C ASN A 403 14.84 23.69 -20.86
N GLU A 404 14.03 23.03 -20.02
CA GLU A 404 14.37 21.89 -19.21
C GLU A 404 13.10 21.05 -18.91
N THR A 405 13.30 19.77 -18.62
CA THR A 405 12.21 18.89 -18.16
C THR A 405 11.75 19.30 -16.76
N GLN A 406 10.49 19.05 -16.41
CA GLN A 406 9.94 19.43 -15.10
C GLN A 406 9.89 18.22 -14.16
N ALA A 407 9.82 18.46 -12.84
CA ALA A 407 9.70 17.37 -11.87
C ALA A 407 8.31 16.74 -11.87
N SER A 408 7.30 17.53 -12.20
CA SER A 408 5.93 17.06 -12.39
C SER A 408 5.17 17.85 -13.45
N TYR A 409 4.17 17.20 -14.03
CA TYR A 409 3.22 17.81 -14.96
C TYR A 409 1.83 17.63 -14.34
N ASN A 410 1.31 18.69 -13.71
CA ASN A 410 0.12 18.65 -12.89
C ASN A 410 -1.15 18.98 -13.68
N VAL A 411 -2.25 18.32 -13.33
CA VAL A 411 -3.52 18.42 -14.04
C VAL A 411 -4.59 18.91 -13.07
N ARG A 412 -5.33 19.95 -13.47
CA ARG A 412 -6.38 20.56 -12.63
C ARG A 412 -7.59 19.66 -12.51
N ASN A 413 -8.16 19.65 -11.31
CA ASN A 413 -9.27 18.79 -10.93
C ASN A 413 -10.64 19.37 -11.32
N VAL A 414 -11.54 18.49 -11.73
CA VAL A 414 -12.99 18.71 -11.86
C VAL A 414 -13.75 17.55 -11.22
N TYR A 415 -14.89 17.84 -10.61
CA TYR A 415 -15.68 16.84 -9.90
C TYR A 415 -16.83 16.32 -10.76
N PHE A 416 -16.95 15.00 -10.86
CA PHE A 416 -18.13 14.29 -11.34
C PHE A 416 -18.83 13.73 -10.10
N LEU A 417 -19.81 14.46 -9.57
CA LEU A 417 -20.54 14.01 -8.37
C LEU A 417 -21.74 13.17 -8.77
N ASP A 418 -22.00 12.08 -8.06
CA ASP A 418 -23.11 11.15 -8.33
C ASP A 418 -24.45 11.89 -8.34
N ASP A 419 -24.60 12.91 -7.50
CA ASP A 419 -25.81 13.71 -7.44
C ASP A 419 -25.98 14.64 -8.64
N LEU A 420 -24.95 15.08 -9.38
CA LEU A 420 -25.09 16.01 -10.52
C LEU A 420 -26.01 15.51 -11.64
N LEU A 421 -26.32 14.21 -11.67
CA LEU A 421 -27.43 13.60 -12.40
C LEU A 421 -28.77 13.79 -11.66
N HIS A 422 -29.20 15.03 -11.39
CA HIS A 422 -30.42 15.26 -10.60
C HIS A 422 -31.75 15.00 -11.34
N SER A 423 -31.79 14.77 -12.68
CA SER A 423 -33.09 14.74 -13.41
C SER A 423 -33.27 13.78 -14.59
N HIS A 424 -32.31 12.96 -15.00
CA HIS A 424 -32.51 12.03 -16.13
C HIS A 424 -31.90 10.66 -15.83
N GLY A 425 -32.60 9.59 -16.18
CA GLY A 425 -32.18 8.21 -15.93
C GLY A 425 -30.83 7.84 -16.54
N TRP A 426 -30.47 6.56 -16.49
CA TRP A 426 -29.23 6.07 -17.11
C TRP A 426 -29.22 6.33 -18.63
N PHE A 427 -28.04 6.59 -19.20
CA PHE A 427 -27.85 6.58 -20.65
C PHE A 427 -28.13 5.17 -21.16
N LYS A 428 -29.15 5.01 -22.03
CA LYS A 428 -29.69 3.70 -22.42
C LYS A 428 -28.69 2.82 -23.17
N ASP A 429 -27.74 3.44 -23.86
CA ASP A 429 -26.67 2.80 -24.62
C ASP A 429 -25.42 2.49 -23.77
N ILE A 430 -25.45 2.82 -22.47
CA ILE A 430 -24.38 2.54 -21.52
C ILE A 430 -24.91 1.57 -20.46
N PRO A 431 -24.22 0.45 -20.16
CA PRO A 431 -24.64 -0.43 -19.09
C PRO A 431 -24.68 0.31 -17.75
N ARG A 432 -25.68 0.03 -16.91
CA ARG A 432 -25.88 0.75 -15.64
C ARG A 432 -24.74 0.58 -14.64
N TYR A 433 -23.98 -0.51 -14.75
CA TYR A 433 -22.86 -0.81 -13.86
C TYR A 433 -21.57 -0.05 -14.21
N MET A 434 -21.51 0.64 -15.36
CA MET A 434 -20.36 1.45 -15.78
C MET A 434 -20.43 2.84 -15.11
N HIS A 435 -19.85 2.97 -13.93
CA HIS A 435 -19.97 4.19 -13.11
C HIS A 435 -19.40 5.41 -13.84
N MET A 436 -18.16 5.36 -14.31
CA MET A 436 -17.51 6.52 -14.93
C MET A 436 -18.18 6.91 -16.27
N LEU A 437 -18.62 5.92 -17.06
CA LEU A 437 -19.32 6.20 -18.33
C LEU A 437 -20.73 6.76 -18.13
N GLN A 438 -21.42 6.42 -17.04
CA GLN A 438 -22.74 6.96 -16.72
C GLN A 438 -22.66 8.38 -16.12
N HIS A 439 -21.60 8.68 -15.39
CA HIS A 439 -21.44 9.97 -14.69
C HIS A 439 -20.64 10.95 -15.54
N VAL A 440 -21.30 11.57 -16.53
CA VAL A 440 -20.68 12.55 -17.45
C VAL A 440 -21.05 14.00 -17.18
N TYR A 441 -21.78 14.29 -16.11
CA TYR A 441 -21.99 15.66 -15.66
C TYR A 441 -20.93 16.01 -14.62
N ARG A 442 -20.16 17.06 -14.91
CA ARG A 442 -19.14 17.57 -13.98
C ARG A 442 -19.43 18.98 -13.53
N SER A 443 -18.81 19.36 -12.42
CA SER A 443 -18.73 20.75 -12.01
C SER A 443 -18.15 21.62 -13.13
N LYS A 444 -18.81 22.75 -13.42
CA LYS A 444 -18.35 23.71 -14.45
C LYS A 444 -16.93 24.21 -14.15
N ASN A 445 -16.68 24.54 -12.89
CA ASN A 445 -15.43 25.13 -12.44
C ASN A 445 -14.37 24.06 -12.10
N PHE A 446 -13.13 24.35 -12.47
CA PHE A 446 -11.95 23.61 -12.02
C PHE A 446 -11.58 24.04 -10.59
N THR A 447 -10.94 23.15 -9.82
CA THR A 447 -10.30 23.53 -8.55
C THR A 447 -9.25 24.62 -8.78
N LYS A 448 -9.01 25.47 -7.77
CA LYS A 448 -7.99 26.53 -7.85
C LYS A 448 -6.61 25.94 -8.22
N PRO A 449 -5.73 26.71 -8.89
CA PRO A 449 -4.39 26.23 -9.25
C PRO A 449 -3.68 25.54 -8.08
N ASN A 450 -3.02 24.41 -8.37
CA ASN A 450 -2.31 23.55 -7.41
C ASN A 450 -3.17 22.89 -6.30
N GLN A 451 -4.50 23.07 -6.28
CA GLN A 451 -5.37 22.41 -5.32
C GLN A 451 -5.95 21.12 -5.88
N TYR A 452 -5.79 20.03 -5.13
CA TYR A 452 -6.30 18.69 -5.47
C TYR A 452 -5.85 18.19 -6.85
N VAL A 453 -4.74 18.71 -7.38
CA VAL A 453 -4.15 18.27 -8.64
C VAL A 453 -3.58 16.87 -8.51
N LYS A 454 -3.50 16.12 -9.61
CA LYS A 454 -2.64 14.93 -9.74
C LYS A 454 -1.65 15.17 -10.87
N CYS A 455 -0.53 14.48 -10.82
CA CYS A 455 0.58 14.73 -11.72
C CYS A 455 1.08 13.47 -12.41
N PHE A 456 1.64 13.65 -13.61
CA PHE A 456 2.72 12.78 -14.09
C PHE A 456 4.03 13.24 -13.45
N HIS A 457 4.60 12.43 -12.58
CA HIS A 457 5.89 12.69 -11.94
C HIS A 457 7.02 12.16 -12.81
N ASN A 458 8.07 12.97 -12.98
CA ASN A 458 9.29 12.57 -13.66
C ASN A 458 10.25 11.92 -12.64
N PRO A 459 10.52 10.60 -12.74
CA PRO A 459 11.39 9.90 -11.80
C PRO A 459 12.86 10.37 -11.83
N GLU A 460 13.31 11.02 -12.92
CA GLU A 460 14.68 11.56 -13.00
C GLU A 460 14.87 12.82 -12.14
N ARG A 461 13.80 13.53 -11.78
CA ARG A 461 13.86 14.81 -11.05
C ARG A 461 13.26 14.76 -9.65
N THR A 462 12.22 13.95 -9.45
CA THR A 462 11.48 13.87 -8.18
C THR A 462 12.30 13.15 -7.10
N LEU A 463 12.48 13.75 -5.93
CA LEU A 463 13.13 13.09 -4.79
C LEU A 463 12.11 12.44 -3.85
N THR A 464 11.05 13.17 -3.47
CA THR A 464 9.95 12.62 -2.67
C THR A 464 8.59 13.09 -3.15
N LEU A 465 7.58 12.27 -2.94
CA LEU A 465 6.21 12.48 -3.38
C LEU A 465 5.24 12.71 -2.22
N HIS A 466 4.22 13.50 -2.51
CA HIS A 466 2.93 13.55 -1.84
C HIS A 466 1.83 13.20 -2.85
N ASN A 467 0.62 12.87 -2.36
CA ASN A 467 -0.52 12.48 -3.19
C ASN A 467 -0.80 13.42 -4.38
N HIS A 468 -0.52 14.72 -4.23
CA HIS A 468 -0.83 15.72 -5.26
C HIS A 468 0.38 16.22 -6.06
N PHE A 469 1.59 16.22 -5.48
CA PHE A 469 2.76 16.89 -6.07
C PHE A 469 4.09 16.39 -5.45
N PRO A 470 5.24 16.63 -6.09
CA PRO A 470 6.56 16.40 -5.49
C PRO A 470 6.77 17.26 -4.24
N LEU A 471 7.14 16.66 -3.11
CA LEU A 471 7.51 17.39 -1.88
C LEU A 471 8.96 17.87 -1.94
N ALA A 472 9.84 17.11 -2.58
CA ALA A 472 11.24 17.45 -2.78
C ALA A 472 11.73 16.92 -4.13
N CYS A 473 12.78 17.56 -4.66
CA CYS A 473 13.36 17.28 -5.98
C CYS A 473 14.89 17.26 -5.89
N LEU A 474 15.56 16.61 -6.84
CA LEU A 474 17.03 16.48 -6.86
C LEU A 474 17.74 17.79 -7.22
N SER A 475 17.09 18.68 -7.98
CA SER A 475 17.57 20.02 -8.31
C SER A 475 17.18 21.07 -7.25
N GLN A 476 17.75 22.27 -7.33
CA GLN A 476 17.29 23.41 -6.51
C GLN A 476 15.85 23.76 -6.91
N GLY A 477 14.93 23.58 -5.95
CA GLY A 477 13.51 23.80 -6.16
C GLY A 477 12.81 22.63 -6.88
N CYS A 478 11.55 22.41 -6.51
CA CYS A 478 10.66 21.55 -7.29
C CYS A 478 9.97 22.39 -8.35
N THR A 479 10.09 21.95 -9.60
CA THR A 479 9.42 22.59 -10.73
C THR A 479 8.24 21.73 -11.18
N SER A 480 7.10 22.37 -11.42
CA SER A 480 5.92 21.70 -11.94
C SER A 480 5.35 22.49 -13.10
N TYR A 481 5.11 21.80 -14.22
CA TYR A 481 4.31 22.35 -15.31
C TYR A 481 2.82 22.20 -14.96
N ALA A 482 2.03 23.25 -15.16
CA ALA A 482 0.58 23.15 -15.06
C ALA A 482 0.01 22.86 -16.46
N ILE A 483 -0.47 21.65 -16.67
CA ILE A 483 -1.06 21.26 -17.96
C ILE A 483 -2.31 22.12 -18.20
N HIS A 484 -2.39 22.75 -19.37
CA HIS A 484 -3.54 23.56 -19.74
C HIS A 484 -4.81 22.71 -19.71
N THR A 485 -5.89 23.29 -19.18
CA THR A 485 -7.20 22.61 -19.06
C THR A 485 -7.84 22.27 -20.39
N GLU A 486 -7.29 22.75 -21.51
CA GLU A 486 -7.68 22.36 -22.87
C GLU A 486 -6.98 21.09 -23.37
N ASP A 487 -5.87 20.69 -22.76
CA ASP A 487 -5.12 19.51 -23.17
C ASP A 487 -5.49 18.30 -22.31
N ALA A 488 -5.68 18.50 -21.00
CA ALA A 488 -6.11 17.47 -20.07
C ALA A 488 -6.85 18.03 -18.85
N GLN A 489 -7.64 17.17 -18.22
CA GLN A 489 -8.28 17.44 -16.93
C GLN A 489 -8.17 16.22 -16.02
N LEU A 490 -8.12 16.44 -14.72
CA LEU A 490 -8.25 15.37 -13.72
C LEU A 490 -9.73 15.21 -13.41
N GLN A 491 -10.30 14.09 -13.85
CA GLN A 491 -11.68 13.71 -13.55
C GLN A 491 -11.72 13.00 -12.20
N HIS A 492 -12.51 13.53 -11.26
CA HIS A 492 -12.67 12.96 -9.93
C HIS A 492 -14.12 12.54 -9.70
N TYR A 493 -14.37 11.23 -9.70
CA TYR A 493 -15.68 10.60 -9.60
C TYR A 493 -16.06 10.35 -8.15
N ARG A 494 -17.13 10.97 -7.65
CA ARG A 494 -17.41 11.01 -6.21
C ARG A 494 -18.89 10.89 -5.91
N ALA A 495 -19.24 10.11 -4.89
CA ALA A 495 -20.62 10.11 -4.39
C ALA A 495 -21.04 11.48 -3.83
N ASP A 496 -20.14 12.15 -3.11
CA ASP A 496 -20.39 13.45 -2.46
C ASP A 496 -19.07 14.23 -2.32
N CYS A 497 -19.20 15.55 -2.14
CA CYS A 497 -18.12 16.44 -1.72
C CYS A 497 -17.50 16.01 -0.39
N VAL A 498 -16.16 16.07 -0.31
CA VAL A 498 -15.45 15.88 0.96
C VAL A 498 -15.77 16.98 1.98
N LYS A 499 -15.68 16.64 3.27
CA LYS A 499 -15.85 17.59 4.39
C LYS A 499 -15.01 18.87 4.24
N THR A 500 -13.80 18.75 3.70
CA THR A 500 -12.88 19.89 3.47
C THR A 500 -13.35 20.86 2.39
N LEU A 501 -14.25 20.42 1.50
CA LEU A 501 -14.82 21.23 0.44
C LEU A 501 -16.21 21.78 0.78
N LYS A 502 -16.78 21.48 1.96
CA LYS A 502 -18.16 21.88 2.30
C LYS A 502 -18.50 23.35 2.00
N LYS A 503 -17.55 24.27 2.21
CA LYS A 503 -17.73 25.70 1.94
C LYS A 503 -17.82 26.05 0.45
N SER A 504 -17.02 25.39 -0.40
CA SER A 504 -16.99 25.61 -1.86
C SER A 504 -17.81 24.59 -2.64
N CYS A 505 -18.34 23.56 -1.96
CA CYS A 505 -19.07 22.47 -2.60
C CYS A 505 -20.36 22.95 -3.25
N VAL A 506 -21.03 23.94 -2.64
CA VAL A 506 -22.21 24.58 -3.23
C VAL A 506 -21.89 25.12 -4.63
N GLU A 507 -20.71 25.72 -4.83
CA GLU A 507 -20.27 26.22 -6.15
C GLU A 507 -20.01 25.10 -7.16
N PHE A 508 -19.45 23.98 -6.71
CA PHE A 508 -19.20 22.82 -7.57
C PHE A 508 -20.49 22.06 -7.92
N ARG A 509 -21.53 22.17 -7.08
CA ARG A 509 -22.84 21.56 -7.28
C ARG A 509 -23.81 22.41 -8.08
N SER A 510 -23.79 23.72 -7.87
CA SER A 510 -24.81 24.63 -8.42
C SER A 510 -24.77 24.77 -9.95
N ASN A 511 -23.62 24.48 -10.56
CA ASN A 511 -23.42 24.59 -12.00
C ASN A 511 -22.70 23.35 -12.53
N SER A 512 -23.45 22.45 -13.17
CA SER A 512 -22.89 21.32 -13.90
C SER A 512 -22.89 21.57 -15.41
N ILE A 513 -21.98 20.90 -16.11
CA ILE A 513 -21.95 20.83 -17.57
C ILE A 513 -21.75 19.38 -17.99
N ALA A 514 -22.31 19.02 -19.14
CA ALA A 514 -22.07 17.73 -19.75
C ALA A 514 -20.63 17.67 -20.31
N ASP A 515 -19.92 16.61 -19.96
CA ASP A 515 -18.56 16.31 -20.41
C ASP A 515 -18.47 14.83 -20.80
N THR A 516 -18.65 14.59 -22.08
CA THR A 516 -18.67 13.25 -22.68
C THR A 516 -17.28 12.80 -23.14
N THR A 517 -16.21 13.46 -22.70
CA THR A 517 -14.84 13.16 -23.16
C THR A 517 -14.47 11.69 -22.96
N ILE A 518 -14.92 11.07 -21.86
CA ILE A 518 -14.68 9.65 -21.57
C ILE A 518 -15.31 8.72 -22.63
N TRP A 519 -16.38 9.15 -23.31
CA TRP A 519 -17.07 8.34 -24.32
C TRP A 519 -16.24 8.09 -25.59
N LYS A 520 -15.11 8.79 -25.77
CA LYS A 520 -14.09 8.40 -26.77
C LYS A 520 -13.64 6.95 -26.64
N PHE A 521 -13.77 6.38 -25.44
CA PHE A 521 -13.36 5.03 -25.08
C PHE A 521 -14.55 4.11 -24.76
N LYS A 522 -15.80 4.57 -24.99
CA LYS A 522 -17.03 3.92 -24.53
C LYS A 522 -17.08 2.44 -24.89
N ASP A 523 -16.97 2.13 -26.17
CA ASP A 523 -17.21 0.77 -26.67
C ASP A 523 -16.09 -0.19 -26.22
N GLU A 524 -14.82 0.25 -26.31
CA GLU A 524 -13.68 -0.54 -25.84
C GLU A 524 -13.74 -0.79 -24.33
N LEU A 525 -14.07 0.24 -23.55
CA LEU A 525 -14.12 0.16 -22.09
C LEU A 525 -15.28 -0.74 -21.63
N ILE A 526 -16.46 -0.62 -22.24
CA ILE A 526 -17.60 -1.52 -21.96
C ILE A 526 -17.21 -2.96 -22.27
N ALA A 527 -16.62 -3.22 -23.44
CA ALA A 527 -16.26 -4.56 -23.86
C ALA A 527 -15.24 -5.22 -22.91
N LYS A 528 -14.17 -4.49 -22.55
CA LYS A 528 -13.14 -5.01 -21.63
C LYS A 528 -13.68 -5.20 -20.22
N THR A 529 -14.36 -4.20 -19.67
CA THR A 529 -14.93 -4.27 -18.31
C THR A 529 -15.93 -5.41 -18.19
N SER A 530 -16.85 -5.53 -19.15
CA SER A 530 -17.89 -6.58 -19.12
C SER A 530 -17.29 -7.98 -19.27
N ARG A 531 -16.26 -8.13 -20.10
CA ARG A 531 -15.52 -9.41 -20.20
C ARG A 531 -14.89 -9.77 -18.86
N THR A 532 -14.13 -8.86 -18.26
CA THR A 532 -13.46 -9.12 -16.97
C THR A 532 -14.47 -9.42 -15.87
N LEU A 533 -15.58 -8.68 -15.78
CA LEU A 533 -16.64 -8.96 -14.82
C LEU A 533 -17.28 -10.33 -15.02
N LYS A 534 -17.47 -10.75 -16.29
CA LYS A 534 -17.97 -12.08 -16.63
C LYS A 534 -16.98 -13.18 -16.22
N ASP A 535 -15.69 -13.02 -16.56
CA ASP A 535 -14.63 -13.98 -16.23
C ASP A 535 -14.46 -14.14 -14.71
N LEU A 536 -14.73 -13.07 -13.97
CA LEU A 536 -14.75 -13.07 -12.52
C LEU A 536 -16.08 -13.53 -11.93
N GLY A 537 -17.10 -13.87 -12.72
CA GLY A 537 -18.39 -14.35 -12.21
C GLY A 537 -19.17 -13.29 -11.41
N PHE A 538 -19.09 -12.02 -11.81
CA PHE A 538 -19.96 -10.95 -11.28
C PHE A 538 -21.32 -10.90 -11.99
N PHE A 539 -21.51 -11.68 -13.05
CA PHE A 539 -22.80 -11.86 -13.71
C PHE A 539 -23.30 -13.29 -13.48
N ASP A 540 -24.62 -13.45 -13.32
CA ASP A 540 -25.22 -14.76 -13.11
C ASP A 540 -24.96 -15.69 -14.29
N ASN A 541 -24.46 -16.90 -14.01
CA ASN A 541 -24.44 -18.00 -14.97
C ASN A 541 -25.84 -18.60 -15.09
N ASN A 542 -26.80 -17.83 -15.63
CA ASN A 542 -28.09 -18.40 -16.05
C ASN A 542 -27.91 -19.20 -17.35
N ASN A 543 -27.22 -20.33 -17.23
CA ASN A 543 -27.21 -21.45 -18.19
C ASN A 543 -27.65 -22.75 -17.51
N ASN A 544 -28.54 -22.66 -16.52
CA ASN A 544 -29.38 -23.77 -16.07
C ASN A 544 -30.84 -23.36 -16.29
N ASN A 545 -31.32 -23.54 -17.52
CA ASN A 545 -32.72 -23.81 -17.87
C ASN A 545 -32.89 -23.60 -19.38
N PHE A 546 -32.66 -24.66 -20.16
CA PHE A 546 -33.50 -25.12 -21.27
C PHE A 546 -33.00 -26.53 -21.62
N SER A 547 -33.54 -27.51 -20.88
CA SER A 547 -33.69 -28.90 -21.33
C SER A 547 -35.06 -29.03 -21.97
#